data_AF-A0A074RX99-F1
#
_entry.id   AF-A0A074RX99-F1
#
_cell.length_a   1.000
_cell.length_b   1.000
_cell.length_c   1.000
_cell.angle_alpha   90.00
_cell.angle_beta   90.00
_cell.angle_gamma   90.00
#
_symmetry.space_group_name_H-M   'P 1'
#
loop_
_entity.id
_entity.type
_entity.pdbx_description
1 polymer ?
#
loop_
_entity_poly.entity_id
_entity_poly.type
_entity_poly.pdbx_seq_one_letter_code
_entity_poly.pdbx_strand_id
1 'polypeptide(L)'
;MPPAPSSARALQAILPQIADNKPYEAHQKARTFVSRYVKSGQHDVAIDVLFQSARELLKAGHTGSGVDLGSFLIDVYDTANIEVGPESRGRMTQLIALTGPEGAWRKTLTDKTVAWSAKHGKYPAGDPELHHYCGELLYRGRLRTESQYPPTNMIGQRAHLRPQNSIYLTPRPGIPHDY
;
A
#
# COMPACT_ATOMS: atom_id res chain seq x y z
N MET A 1 6.52 -13.44 -40.59
CA MET A 1 5.81 -13.56 -39.29
C MET A 1 5.40 -12.18 -38.84
N PRO A 2 4.17 -11.96 -38.34
CA PRO A 2 3.82 -10.71 -37.68
C PRO A 2 4.71 -10.51 -36.44
N PRO A 3 5.03 -9.26 -36.05
CA PRO A 3 5.81 -8.99 -34.86
C PRO A 3 5.07 -9.51 -33.62
N ALA A 4 5.85 -10.01 -32.65
CA ALA A 4 5.30 -10.44 -31.36
C ALA A 4 4.47 -9.30 -30.73
N PRO A 5 3.34 -9.62 -30.09
CA PRO A 5 2.53 -8.60 -29.45
C PRO A 5 3.37 -7.87 -28.38
N SER A 6 3.34 -6.54 -28.42
CA SER A 6 4.16 -5.69 -27.56
C SER A 6 3.30 -4.79 -26.69
N SER A 7 3.72 -4.63 -25.44
CA SER A 7 3.15 -3.69 -24.46
C SER A 7 3.37 -2.23 -24.84
N ALA A 8 4.30 -1.92 -25.75
CA ALA A 8 4.73 -0.56 -26.08
C ALA A 8 3.56 0.35 -26.47
N ARG A 9 2.64 -0.12 -27.31
CA ARG A 9 1.48 0.68 -27.73
C ARG A 9 0.55 1.03 -26.57
N ALA A 10 0.31 0.08 -25.66
CA ALA A 10 -0.52 0.33 -24.50
C ALA A 10 0.16 1.31 -23.54
N LEU A 11 1.46 1.11 -23.26
CA LEU A 11 2.22 1.96 -22.36
C LEU A 11 2.37 3.40 -22.88
N GLN A 12 2.59 3.58 -24.19
CA GLN A 12 2.59 4.91 -24.82
C GLN A 12 1.26 5.63 -24.67
N ALA A 13 0.15 4.91 -24.52
CA ALA A 13 -1.18 5.50 -24.30
C ALA A 13 -1.51 5.75 -22.82
N ILE A 14 -0.85 5.05 -21.89
CA ILE A 14 -1.13 5.08 -20.45
C ILE A 14 -0.17 6.01 -19.72
N LEU A 15 1.15 5.83 -19.87
CA LEU A 15 2.15 6.52 -19.06
C LEU A 15 2.09 8.06 -19.18
N PRO A 16 1.84 8.65 -20.37
CA PRO A 16 1.67 10.10 -20.47
C PRO A 16 0.48 10.63 -19.65
N GLN A 17 -0.59 9.85 -19.47
CA GLN A 17 -1.73 10.27 -18.65
C GLN A 17 -1.34 10.40 -17.17
N ILE A 18 -0.44 9.54 -16.68
CA ILE A 18 0.10 9.64 -15.32
C ILE A 18 0.94 10.92 -15.19
N ALA A 19 1.79 11.20 -16.18
CA ALA A 19 2.62 12.40 -16.21
C ALA A 19 1.77 13.69 -16.27
N ASP A 20 0.63 13.65 -16.98
CA ASP A 20 -0.33 14.76 -17.08
C ASP A 20 -1.26 14.89 -15.84
N ASN A 21 -0.98 14.16 -14.75
CA ASN A 21 -1.80 14.11 -13.53
C ASN A 21 -3.28 13.70 -13.81
N LYS A 22 -3.47 12.74 -14.72
CA LYS A 22 -4.75 12.10 -15.08
C LYS A 22 -4.75 10.62 -14.66
N PRO A 23 -4.66 10.33 -13.35
CA PRO A 23 -4.45 8.98 -12.85
C PRO A 23 -5.67 8.06 -13.07
N TYR A 24 -6.88 8.62 -13.05
CA TYR A 24 -8.10 7.87 -13.28
C TYR A 24 -8.14 7.36 -14.73
N GLU A 25 -7.83 8.22 -15.69
CA GLU A 25 -7.79 7.93 -17.11
C GLU A 25 -6.69 6.90 -17.43
N ALA A 26 -5.51 7.08 -16.84
CA ALA A 26 -4.41 6.12 -16.93
C ALA A 26 -4.84 4.73 -16.44
N HIS A 27 -5.46 4.68 -15.26
CA HIS A 27 -5.94 3.46 -14.62
C HIS A 27 -7.02 2.77 -15.49
N GLN A 28 -8.06 3.49 -15.92
CA GLN A 28 -9.12 2.90 -16.77
C GLN A 28 -8.59 2.39 -18.11
N LYS A 29 -7.64 3.12 -18.74
CA LYS A 29 -6.97 2.66 -19.96
C LYS A 29 -6.19 1.37 -19.72
N ALA A 30 -5.39 1.31 -18.64
CA ALA A 30 -4.63 0.11 -18.30
C ALA A 30 -5.55 -1.11 -18.16
N ARG A 31 -6.63 -1.01 -17.38
CA ARG A 31 -7.62 -2.09 -17.22
C ARG A 31 -8.24 -2.52 -18.54
N THR A 32 -8.56 -1.56 -19.42
CA THR A 32 -9.15 -1.85 -20.73
C THR A 32 -8.20 -2.60 -21.65
N PHE A 33 -6.94 -2.17 -21.76
CA PHE A 33 -5.93 -2.85 -22.57
C PHE A 33 -5.67 -4.26 -22.05
N VAL A 34 -5.43 -4.39 -20.75
CA VAL A 34 -5.14 -5.66 -20.08
C VAL A 34 -6.30 -6.65 -20.26
N SER A 35 -7.54 -6.22 -20.06
CA SER A 35 -8.71 -7.10 -20.25
C SER A 35 -8.79 -7.67 -21.67
N ARG A 36 -8.34 -6.91 -22.68
CA ARG A 36 -8.27 -7.40 -24.06
C ARG A 36 -7.12 -8.40 -24.24
N TYR A 37 -5.93 -8.08 -23.72
CA TYR A 37 -4.78 -8.97 -23.79
C TYR A 37 -5.03 -10.32 -23.11
N VAL A 38 -5.63 -10.32 -21.92
CA VAL A 38 -6.02 -11.54 -21.19
C VAL A 38 -7.03 -12.36 -22.00
N LYS A 39 -8.06 -11.73 -22.58
CA LYS A 39 -9.03 -12.43 -23.45
C LYS A 39 -8.40 -13.05 -24.71
N SER A 40 -7.30 -12.46 -25.19
CA SER A 40 -6.54 -12.96 -26.34
C SER A 40 -5.38 -13.88 -25.95
N GLY A 41 -5.27 -14.32 -24.69
CA GLY A 41 -4.19 -15.19 -24.22
C GLY A 41 -2.80 -14.55 -24.17
N GLN A 42 -2.70 -13.23 -24.32
CA GLN A 42 -1.44 -12.49 -24.33
C GLN A 42 -1.05 -12.09 -22.90
N HIS A 43 -0.84 -13.10 -22.04
CA HIS A 43 -0.60 -12.89 -20.61
C HIS A 43 0.69 -12.13 -20.34
N ASP A 44 1.78 -12.41 -21.05
CA ASP A 44 3.06 -11.71 -20.87
C ASP A 44 2.95 -10.20 -21.14
N VAL A 45 2.17 -9.84 -22.18
CA VAL A 45 1.90 -8.43 -22.52
C VAL A 45 1.04 -7.77 -21.46
N ALA A 46 0.01 -8.47 -20.97
CA ALA A 46 -0.84 -8.00 -19.89
C ALA A 46 -0.03 -7.76 -18.60
N ILE A 47 0.86 -8.69 -18.26
CA ILE A 47 1.75 -8.63 -17.09
C ILE A 47 2.64 -7.39 -17.17
N ASP A 48 3.29 -7.16 -18.31
CA ASP A 48 4.17 -6.00 -18.48
C ASP A 48 3.41 -4.67 -18.39
N VAL A 49 2.23 -4.58 -19.05
CA VAL A 49 1.38 -3.37 -18.98
C VAL A 49 0.92 -3.09 -17.56
N LEU A 50 0.47 -4.11 -16.83
CA LEU A 50 0.02 -3.97 -15.43
C LEU A 50 1.16 -3.53 -14.54
N PHE A 51 2.30 -4.21 -14.62
CA PHE A 51 3.45 -3.93 -13.76
C PHE A 51 3.97 -2.51 -13.96
N GLN A 52 4.20 -2.08 -15.20
CA GLN A 52 4.72 -0.74 -15.47
C GLN A 52 3.70 0.34 -15.09
N SER A 53 2.42 0.16 -15.42
CA SER A 53 1.37 1.14 -15.08
C SER A 53 1.18 1.26 -13.56
N ALA A 54 1.15 0.14 -12.84
CA ALA A 54 1.07 0.11 -11.39
C ALA A 54 2.28 0.81 -10.76
N ARG A 55 3.50 0.49 -11.23
CA ARG A 55 4.73 1.09 -10.72
C ARG A 55 4.74 2.61 -10.85
N GLU A 56 4.37 3.14 -12.02
CA GLU A 56 4.38 4.58 -12.25
C GLU A 56 3.24 5.29 -11.47
N LEU A 57 2.07 4.67 -11.33
CA LEU A 57 1.00 5.21 -10.45
C LEU A 57 1.44 5.26 -8.98
N LEU A 58 2.10 4.22 -8.48
CA LEU A 58 2.60 4.19 -7.10
C LEU A 58 3.69 5.26 -6.88
N LYS A 59 4.62 5.41 -7.83
CA LYS A 59 5.64 6.48 -7.78
C LYS A 59 5.04 7.88 -7.78
N ALA A 60 3.94 8.08 -8.51
CA ALA A 60 3.20 9.34 -8.54
C ALA A 60 2.31 9.56 -7.29
N GLY A 61 2.32 8.64 -6.31
CA GLY A 61 1.54 8.76 -5.08
C GLY A 61 0.07 8.34 -5.22
N HIS A 62 -0.34 7.81 -6.38
CA HIS A 62 -1.71 7.32 -6.61
C HIS A 62 -1.87 5.87 -6.11
N THR A 63 -1.64 5.68 -4.81
CA THR A 63 -1.50 4.35 -4.18
C THR A 63 -2.70 3.43 -4.44
N GLY A 64 -3.93 3.93 -4.30
CA GLY A 64 -5.14 3.11 -4.52
C GLY A 64 -5.23 2.55 -5.95
N SER A 65 -4.92 3.36 -6.97
CA SER A 65 -4.92 2.89 -8.36
C SER A 65 -3.76 1.95 -8.66
N GLY A 66 -2.57 2.24 -8.11
CA GLY A 66 -1.41 1.37 -8.24
C GLY A 66 -1.61 0.00 -7.60
N VAL A 67 -2.24 -0.05 -6.41
CA VAL A 67 -2.55 -1.32 -5.72
C VAL A 67 -3.69 -2.09 -6.40
N ASP A 68 -4.69 -1.43 -6.99
CA ASP A 68 -5.69 -2.11 -7.81
C ASP A 68 -5.04 -2.82 -9.01
N LEU A 69 -4.20 -2.12 -9.78
CA LEU A 69 -3.49 -2.71 -10.91
C LEU A 69 -2.50 -3.81 -10.47
N GLY A 70 -1.79 -3.62 -9.35
CA GLY A 70 -0.94 -4.66 -8.76
C GLY A 70 -1.74 -5.88 -8.30
N SER A 71 -2.96 -5.69 -7.80
CA SER A 71 -3.86 -6.78 -7.45
C SER A 71 -4.37 -7.51 -8.69
N PHE A 72 -4.66 -6.78 -9.77
CA PHE A 72 -5.04 -7.37 -11.05
C PHE A 72 -3.87 -8.15 -11.67
N LEU A 73 -2.62 -7.72 -11.47
CA LEU A 73 -1.44 -8.47 -11.89
C LEU A 73 -1.39 -9.86 -11.24
N ILE A 74 -1.68 -9.94 -9.94
CA ILE A 74 -1.74 -11.24 -9.23
C ILE A 74 -2.86 -12.12 -9.79
N ASP A 75 -4.02 -11.54 -10.14
CA ASP A 75 -5.11 -12.31 -10.75
C ASP A 75 -4.72 -12.86 -12.13
N VAL A 76 -3.95 -12.09 -12.91
CA VAL A 76 -3.38 -12.56 -14.18
C VAL A 76 -2.36 -13.67 -13.93
N TYR A 77 -1.50 -13.55 -12.92
CA TYR A 77 -0.59 -14.65 -12.54
C TYR A 77 -1.35 -15.91 -12.15
N ASP A 78 -2.41 -15.79 -11.36
CA ASP A 78 -3.21 -16.93 -10.93
C ASP A 78 -3.89 -17.64 -12.11
N THR A 79 -4.53 -16.86 -12.99
CA THR A 79 -5.26 -17.40 -14.16
C THR A 79 -4.35 -17.95 -15.24
N ALA A 80 -3.15 -17.37 -15.42
CA ALA A 80 -2.16 -17.83 -16.39
C ALA A 80 -1.21 -18.91 -15.82
N ASN A 81 -1.39 -19.34 -14.57
CA ASN A 81 -0.52 -20.28 -13.85
C ASN A 81 0.97 -19.88 -13.89
N ILE A 82 1.24 -18.59 -13.63
CA ILE A 82 2.60 -18.09 -13.54
C ILE A 82 3.25 -18.61 -12.26
N GLU A 83 4.38 -19.30 -12.41
CA GLU A 83 5.14 -19.83 -11.29
C GLU A 83 5.80 -18.72 -10.45
N VAL A 84 6.03 -19.04 -9.18
CA VAL A 84 6.83 -18.20 -8.28
C VAL A 84 8.31 -18.35 -8.66
N GLY A 85 8.86 -17.32 -9.29
CA GLY A 85 10.26 -17.27 -9.69
C GLY A 85 10.89 -15.90 -9.42
N PRO A 86 12.18 -15.71 -9.70
CA PRO A 86 12.90 -14.47 -9.42
C PRO A 86 12.26 -13.24 -10.05
N GLU A 87 11.74 -13.37 -11.27
CA GLU A 87 11.13 -12.28 -12.02
C GLU A 87 9.74 -11.90 -11.49
N SER A 88 8.84 -12.89 -11.31
CA SER A 88 7.49 -12.64 -10.78
C SER A 88 7.55 -12.11 -9.34
N ARG A 89 8.44 -12.66 -8.51
CA ARG A 89 8.74 -12.16 -7.17
C ARG A 89 9.33 -10.75 -7.17
N GLY A 90 10.29 -10.47 -8.05
CA GLY A 90 10.92 -9.16 -8.18
C GLY A 90 9.91 -8.05 -8.49
N ARG A 91 8.95 -8.33 -9.39
CA ARG A 91 7.85 -7.40 -9.69
C ARG A 91 7.00 -7.10 -8.45
N MET A 92 6.57 -8.14 -7.73
CA MET A 92 5.67 -7.96 -6.59
C MET A 92 6.35 -7.25 -5.42
N THR A 93 7.58 -7.64 -5.09
CA THR A 93 8.37 -6.98 -4.03
C THR A 93 8.60 -5.50 -4.33
N GLN A 94 8.84 -5.14 -5.60
CA GLN A 94 8.96 -3.74 -6.02
C GLN A 94 7.65 -2.97 -5.83
N LEU A 95 6.52 -3.52 -6.27
CA LEU A 95 5.21 -2.85 -6.08
C LEU A 95 4.89 -2.68 -4.59
N ILE A 96 5.13 -3.71 -3.77
CA ILE A 96 4.91 -3.65 -2.30
C ILE A 96 5.75 -2.54 -1.66
N ALA A 97 7.04 -2.41 -2.03
CA ALA A 97 7.87 -1.32 -1.50
C ALA A 97 7.32 0.07 -1.82
N LEU A 98 6.80 0.26 -3.04
CA LEU A 98 6.27 1.54 -3.50
C LEU A 98 4.94 1.94 -2.85
N THR A 99 4.24 1.02 -2.16
CA THR A 99 3.00 1.35 -1.43
C THR A 99 3.22 2.29 -0.23
N GLY A 100 4.46 2.43 0.26
CA GLY A 100 4.78 3.22 1.45
C GLY A 100 4.46 2.50 2.77
N PRO A 101 5.02 2.96 3.91
CA PRO A 101 4.95 2.25 5.20
C PRO A 101 3.56 2.21 5.83
N GLU A 102 2.68 3.14 5.44
CA GLU A 102 1.41 3.38 6.10
C GLU A 102 0.22 2.92 5.26
N GLY A 103 -0.80 2.40 5.93
CA GLY A 103 -2.12 2.14 5.36
C GLY A 103 -2.40 0.70 4.95
N ALA A 104 -3.69 0.42 4.76
CA ALA A 104 -4.20 -0.91 4.43
C ALA A 104 -3.67 -1.45 3.08
N TRP A 105 -3.31 -0.57 2.15
CA TRP A 105 -2.91 -0.93 0.79
C TRP A 105 -1.69 -1.83 0.70
N ARG A 106 -0.67 -1.60 1.55
CA ARG A 106 0.50 -2.49 1.64
C ARG A 106 0.07 -3.89 2.05
N LYS A 107 -0.71 -3.99 3.12
CA LYS A 107 -1.22 -5.26 3.64
C LYS A 107 -2.03 -5.99 2.59
N THR A 108 -2.93 -5.30 1.88
CA THR A 108 -3.71 -5.88 0.78
C THR A 108 -2.82 -6.53 -0.28
N LEU A 109 -1.80 -5.80 -0.76
CA LEU A 109 -0.94 -6.32 -1.81
C LEU A 109 -0.03 -7.45 -1.30
N THR A 110 0.49 -7.34 -0.07
CA THR A 110 1.29 -8.39 0.58
C THR A 110 0.48 -9.67 0.77
N ASP A 111 -0.70 -9.60 1.38
CA ASP A 111 -1.55 -10.77 1.64
C ASP A 111 -1.89 -11.51 0.34
N LYS A 112 -2.28 -10.76 -0.70
CA LYS A 112 -2.62 -11.33 -2.00
C LYS A 112 -1.40 -11.97 -2.68
N THR A 113 -0.22 -11.35 -2.56
CA THR A 113 1.04 -11.89 -3.10
C THR A 113 1.45 -13.18 -2.40
N VAL A 114 1.37 -13.21 -1.06
CA VAL A 114 1.69 -14.41 -0.27
C VAL A 114 0.71 -15.54 -0.59
N ALA A 115 -0.58 -15.25 -0.68
CA ALA A 115 -1.61 -16.24 -1.03
C ALA A 115 -1.37 -16.84 -2.43
N TRP A 116 -1.06 -16.01 -3.44
CA TRP A 116 -0.67 -16.52 -4.76
C TRP A 116 0.58 -17.40 -4.68
N SER A 117 1.60 -16.98 -3.93
CA SER A 117 2.84 -17.74 -3.82
C SER A 117 2.67 -19.10 -3.11
N ALA A 118 1.70 -19.21 -2.20
CA ALA A 118 1.37 -20.46 -1.52
C ALA A 118 0.70 -21.45 -2.48
N LYS A 119 -0.06 -20.93 -3.46
CA LYS A 119 -0.77 -21.74 -4.47
C LYS A 119 0.11 -22.16 -5.64
N HIS A 120 1.00 -21.29 -6.10
CA HIS A 120 1.84 -21.50 -7.30
C HIS A 120 3.33 -21.75 -7.00
N GLY A 121 3.69 -21.81 -5.72
CA GLY A 121 5.07 -22.04 -5.26
C GLY A 121 5.27 -23.42 -4.66
N LYS A 122 6.52 -23.72 -4.32
CA LYS A 122 6.92 -24.99 -3.68
C LYS A 122 6.43 -25.12 -2.23
N TYR A 123 6.16 -23.99 -1.58
CA TYR A 123 5.93 -23.91 -0.15
C TYR A 123 4.45 -23.61 0.13
N PRO A 124 3.69 -24.50 0.80
CA PRO A 124 2.25 -24.35 0.99
C PRO A 124 1.87 -23.19 1.93
N ALA A 125 2.84 -22.62 2.65
CA ALA A 125 2.66 -21.42 3.48
C ALA A 125 3.05 -20.13 2.76
N GLY A 126 3.45 -20.19 1.47
CA GLY A 126 3.97 -19.06 0.69
C GLY A 126 5.50 -19.05 0.60
N ASP A 127 6.01 -18.26 -0.35
CA ASP A 127 7.44 -18.19 -0.66
C ASP A 127 8.27 -17.61 0.50
N PRO A 128 9.32 -18.30 0.97
CA PRO A 128 10.15 -17.84 2.08
C PRO A 128 10.83 -16.48 1.83
N GLU A 129 11.23 -16.18 0.59
CA GLU A 129 11.86 -14.89 0.29
C GLU A 129 10.83 -13.74 0.28
N LEU A 130 9.61 -13.98 -0.21
CA LEU A 130 8.50 -13.02 -0.06
C LEU A 130 8.20 -12.75 1.41
N HIS A 131 8.15 -13.78 2.25
CA HIS A 131 7.96 -13.63 3.70
C HIS A 131 9.08 -12.83 4.35
N HIS A 132 10.34 -13.17 4.03
CA HIS A 132 11.50 -12.48 4.56
C HIS A 132 11.47 -10.98 4.21
N TYR A 133 11.23 -10.67 2.93
CA TYR A 133 11.16 -9.29 2.43
C TYR A 133 10.01 -8.50 3.07
N CYS A 134 8.81 -9.09 3.16
CA CYS A 134 7.67 -8.45 3.80
C CYS A 134 7.91 -8.23 5.29
N GLY A 135 8.51 -9.20 5.98
CA GLY A 135 8.91 -9.09 7.39
C GLY A 135 9.89 -7.94 7.62
N GLU A 136 10.90 -7.81 6.76
CA GLU A 136 11.87 -6.71 6.82
C GLU A 136 11.20 -5.35 6.58
N LEU A 137 10.31 -5.25 5.58
CA LEU A 137 9.57 -4.02 5.29
C LEU A 137 8.65 -3.58 6.44
N LEU A 138 7.96 -4.54 7.08
CA LEU A 138 7.10 -4.28 8.23
C LEU A 138 7.90 -3.84 9.46
N TYR A 139 9.03 -4.51 9.72
CA TYR A 139 9.92 -4.15 10.82
C TYR A 139 10.47 -2.73 10.65
N ARG A 140 10.99 -2.40 9.46
CA ARG A 140 11.49 -1.05 9.14
C ARG A 140 10.39 0.02 9.20
N GLY A 141 9.15 -0.33 8.81
CA GLY A 141 7.99 0.57 8.93
C GLY A 141 7.69 0.92 10.39
N ARG A 142 7.64 -0.09 11.26
CA ARG A 142 7.40 0.08 12.70
C ARG A 142 8.44 0.96 13.39
N LEU A 143 9.73 0.81 13.06
CA LEU A 143 10.77 1.65 13.66
C LEU A 143 10.62 3.13 13.31
N ARG A 144 10.12 3.45 12.12
CA ARG A 144 9.89 4.84 11.69
C ARG A 144 8.74 5.49 12.45
N THR A 145 7.66 4.75 12.72
CA THR A 145 6.54 5.25 13.50
C THR A 145 6.92 5.45 14.97
N GLU A 146 7.67 4.52 15.57
CA GLU A 146 8.19 4.64 16.94
C GLU A 146 9.20 5.80 17.10
N SER A 147 10.05 6.06 16.08
CA SER A 147 10.98 7.19 16.11
C SER A 147 10.29 8.56 15.96
N GLN A 148 9.12 8.62 15.33
CA GLN A 148 8.37 9.86 15.13
C GLN A 148 7.45 10.20 16.32
N TYR A 149 7.10 9.21 17.14
CA TYR A 149 6.30 9.36 18.37
C TYR A 149 6.91 8.55 19.53
N PRO A 150 7.91 9.07 20.26
CA PRO A 150 8.42 8.40 21.46
C PRO A 150 7.32 8.32 22.53
N PRO A 151 7.21 7.21 23.29
CA PRO A 151 6.21 7.07 24.34
C PRO A 151 6.42 8.12 25.45
N THR A 152 5.68 9.23 25.39
CA THR A 152 5.84 10.36 26.33
C THR A 152 5.04 10.19 27.64
N ASN A 153 4.57 8.98 28.00
CA ASN A 153 3.63 8.83 29.12
C ASN A 153 3.97 7.73 30.15
N MET A 154 5.24 7.53 30.48
CA MET A 154 5.64 6.56 31.53
C MET A 154 6.62 7.12 32.57
N ILE A 155 6.81 8.44 32.70
CA ILE A 155 7.57 9.05 33.81
C ILE A 155 6.95 10.41 34.15
N GLY A 156 5.97 10.47 35.07
CA GLY A 156 5.40 11.78 35.44
C GLY A 156 4.21 11.86 36.38
N GLN A 157 3.67 10.76 36.90
CA GLN A 157 2.63 10.82 37.96
C GLN A 157 3.13 10.27 39.28
N ARG A 158 4.10 10.97 39.87
CA ARG A 158 4.40 10.90 41.31
C ARG A 158 4.85 12.27 41.79
N ALA A 159 3.88 13.12 42.13
CA ALA A 159 3.93 14.06 43.25
C ALA A 159 2.79 15.07 43.09
N HIS A 160 1.78 14.99 43.95
CA HIS A 160 1.32 16.09 44.81
C HIS A 160 0.04 15.64 45.53
N LEU A 161 0.21 14.88 46.61
CA LEU A 161 -0.76 14.83 47.69
C LEU A 161 -0.76 16.22 48.33
N ARG A 162 -1.85 16.98 48.20
CA ARG A 162 -2.08 18.18 49.02
C ARG A 162 -2.71 17.75 50.35
N PRO A 163 -2.21 18.20 51.51
CA PRO A 163 -2.92 18.04 52.78
C PRO A 163 -4.00 19.14 52.94
N GLN A 164 -5.10 18.77 53.60
CA GLN A 164 -6.15 19.69 54.07
C GLN A 164 -5.76 20.36 55.40
N ASN A 165 -6.26 21.59 55.59
CA ASN A 165 -6.54 22.38 56.82
C ASN A 165 -6.07 23.83 56.64
N SER A 166 -6.74 24.90 57.08
CA SER A 166 -8.03 25.16 57.73
C SER A 166 -8.13 26.70 57.89
N ILE A 167 -9.36 27.27 57.95
CA ILE A 167 -9.82 28.51 58.64
C ILE A 167 -9.06 29.85 58.42
N TYR A 168 -9.67 30.98 58.02
CA TYR A 168 -10.77 31.73 58.66
C TYR A 168 -11.35 32.87 57.77
N LEU A 169 -12.63 33.18 58.05
CA LEU A 169 -13.30 34.51 58.12
C LEU A 169 -13.72 35.28 56.85
N THR A 170 -15.04 35.53 56.80
CA THR A 170 -15.84 36.38 55.90
C THR A 170 -15.66 37.89 56.24
N PRO A 171 -16.21 38.88 55.47
CA PRO A 171 -17.66 39.17 55.39
C PRO A 171 -18.21 39.59 53.98
N ARG A 172 -19.51 39.33 53.75
CA ARG A 172 -20.38 39.98 52.73
C ARG A 172 -20.69 41.43 53.16
N PRO A 173 -20.95 42.42 52.27
CA PRO A 173 -22.27 42.62 51.61
C PRO A 173 -22.14 43.20 50.17
N GLY A 174 -23.13 43.35 49.30
CA GLY A 174 -24.58 43.20 49.35
C GLY A 174 -25.16 43.34 47.93
N ILE A 175 -26.39 42.86 47.75
CA ILE A 175 -27.20 43.02 46.54
C ILE A 175 -27.92 44.39 46.63
N PRO A 176 -28.22 45.03 45.49
CA PRO A 176 -29.57 45.57 45.34
C PRO A 176 -30.26 45.11 44.05
N HIS A 177 -31.57 45.01 44.21
CA HIS A 177 -32.64 44.64 43.28
C HIS A 177 -32.90 45.69 42.19
N ASP A 178 -33.52 45.20 41.12
CA ASP A 178 -34.46 45.84 40.18
C ASP A 178 -34.08 47.13 39.44
N TYR A 179 -34.16 47.07 38.10
CA TYR A 179 -35.23 47.67 37.28
C TYR A 179 -35.38 46.90 35.96
#